data_AF-A0A496AMS3-F1
#
_entry.id   AF-A0A496AMS3-F1
#
_cell.length_a   1.000
_cell.length_b   1.000
_cell.length_c   1.000
_cell.angle_alpha   90.00
_cell.angle_beta   90.00
_cell.angle_gamma   90.00
#
_symmetry.space_group_name_H-M   'P 1'
#
loop_
_entity.id
_entity.type
_entity.pdbx_description
1 polymer ?
#
loop_
_entity_poly.entity_id
_entity_poly.type
_entity_poly.pdbx_seq_one_letter_code
_entity_poly.pdbx_strand_id
1 'polypeptide(L)'
;MIHEFFTNKWILGAVGFIILFAGVCYLWYQHDTAPYRQEAADTAEIVHQWKKNKQGQPKSSTAERTTEEELTDGDTPMPDDTTTSSTRETAAKTIDRTKSIETDAVSADAMDPSKMSRFGLGPYPEIPKEWNLIPNYWETAESIGEELLYRVTIKMHNEGTRSKYGSVGINPTTLLIIAVERGSVLIETEIDENGEERIYRNLAHPDDLSGIYTRRSQIPSHLKIVTPAEIAFDPYEYLGISK
;
A
#
# COMPACT_ATOMS: atom_id res chain seq x y z
N MET A 1 31.69 -40.56 -41.18
CA MET A 1 30.50 -40.67 -40.32
C MET A 1 29.65 -39.40 -40.28
N ILE A 2 30.19 -38.19 -40.14
CA ILE A 2 29.36 -36.95 -40.09
C ILE A 2 28.66 -36.65 -41.43
N HIS A 3 29.26 -36.98 -42.57
CA HIS A 3 28.65 -36.75 -43.90
C HIS A 3 27.39 -37.58 -44.17
N GLU A 4 27.25 -38.77 -43.57
CA GLU A 4 26.06 -39.61 -43.75
C GLU A 4 24.86 -39.08 -42.95
N PHE A 5 25.12 -38.37 -41.85
CA PHE A 5 24.08 -37.71 -41.06
C PHE A 5 23.35 -36.61 -41.84
N PHE A 6 24.06 -35.88 -42.71
CA PHE A 6 23.47 -34.77 -43.50
C PHE A 6 22.72 -35.23 -44.76
N THR A 7 22.79 -36.50 -45.14
CA THR A 7 22.16 -36.99 -46.39
C THR A 7 20.83 -37.69 -46.13
N ASN A 8 20.49 -37.96 -44.87
CA ASN A 8 19.21 -38.56 -44.52
C ASN A 8 18.09 -37.50 -44.61
N LYS A 9 17.20 -37.68 -45.59
CA LYS A 9 16.05 -36.81 -45.85
C LYS A 9 15.16 -36.59 -44.61
N TRP A 10 15.11 -37.58 -43.72
CA TRP A 10 14.34 -37.49 -42.46
C TRP A 10 14.97 -36.53 -41.45
N ILE A 11 16.30 -36.55 -41.32
CA ILE A 11 17.02 -35.66 -40.39
C ILE A 11 16.93 -34.22 -40.89
N LEU A 12 17.07 -34.00 -42.20
CA LEU A 12 16.94 -32.67 -42.78
C LEU A 12 15.52 -32.11 -42.60
N GLY A 13 14.49 -32.96 -42.73
CA GLY A 13 13.10 -32.60 -42.44
C GLY A 13 12.88 -32.21 -40.97
N ALA A 14 13.44 -32.98 -40.03
CA ALA A 14 13.33 -32.70 -38.60
C ALA A 14 13.99 -31.37 -38.21
N VAL A 15 15.19 -31.08 -38.75
CA VAL A 15 15.88 -29.81 -38.52
C VAL A 15 15.08 -28.63 -39.08
N GLY A 16 14.52 -28.77 -40.29
CA GLY A 16 13.66 -27.75 -40.88
C GLY A 16 12.41 -27.47 -40.04
N PHE A 17 11.79 -28.52 -39.49
CA PHE A 17 10.64 -28.40 -38.60
C PHE A 17 10.98 -27.66 -37.30
N ILE A 18 12.13 -27.95 -36.67
CA ILE A 18 12.59 -27.26 -35.47
C ILE A 18 12.79 -25.76 -35.73
N ILE A 19 13.39 -25.39 -36.87
CA ILE A 19 13.59 -23.98 -37.23
C ILE A 19 12.25 -23.26 -37.42
N LEU A 20 11.30 -23.89 -38.11
CA LEU A 20 9.95 -23.33 -38.28
C LEU A 20 9.24 -23.18 -36.93
N PHE A 21 9.30 -24.20 -36.07
CA PHE A 21 8.68 -24.18 -34.74
C PHE A 21 9.28 -23.06 -33.87
N ALA A 22 10.60 -22.91 -33.86
CA ALA A 22 11.27 -21.82 -33.15
C ALA A 22 10.85 -20.44 -33.69
N GLY A 23 10.68 -20.31 -35.00
CA GLY A 23 10.17 -19.08 -35.63
C GLY A 23 8.74 -18.74 -35.19
N VAL A 24 7.85 -19.73 -35.11
CA VAL A 24 6.48 -19.57 -34.61
C VAL A 24 6.48 -19.17 -33.13
N CYS A 25 7.27 -19.83 -32.29
CA CYS A 25 7.41 -19.47 -30.88
C CYS A 25 7.95 -18.04 -30.71
N TYR A 26 8.91 -17.63 -31.53
CA TYR A 26 9.47 -16.28 -31.49
C TYR A 26 8.45 -15.21 -31.91
N LEU A 27 7.69 -15.46 -32.98
CA LEU A 27 6.60 -14.58 -33.44
C LEU A 27 5.49 -14.48 -32.40
N TRP A 28 5.08 -15.62 -31.81
CA TRP A 28 4.09 -15.64 -30.75
C TRP A 28 4.57 -14.88 -29.52
N TYR A 29 5.81 -15.10 -29.09
CA TYR A 29 6.41 -14.36 -27.99
C TYR A 29 6.45 -12.86 -28.27
N GLN A 30 6.84 -12.42 -29.48
CA GLN A 30 6.81 -10.99 -29.83
C GLN A 30 5.40 -10.40 -29.83
N HIS A 31 4.42 -11.14 -30.35
CA HIS A 31 3.04 -10.67 -30.42
C HIS A 31 2.39 -10.61 -29.03
N ASP A 32 2.66 -11.59 -28.17
CA ASP A 32 2.12 -11.69 -26.82
C ASP A 32 2.82 -10.72 -25.85
N THR A 33 4.11 -10.42 -26.07
CA THR A 33 4.86 -9.41 -25.28
C THR A 33 4.70 -7.98 -25.80
N ALA A 34 4.12 -7.76 -26.97
CA ALA A 34 3.84 -6.42 -27.50
C ALA A 34 2.97 -5.55 -26.58
N PRO A 35 1.84 -6.01 -26.02
CA PRO A 35 1.04 -5.22 -25.08
C PRO A 35 1.81 -4.87 -23.80
N TYR A 36 2.56 -5.81 -23.23
CA TYR A 36 3.34 -5.57 -22.00
C TYR A 36 4.49 -4.56 -22.19
N ARG A 37 5.04 -4.44 -23.40
CA ARG A 37 6.07 -3.42 -23.70
C ARG A 37 5.50 -2.00 -23.74
N GLN A 38 4.24 -1.84 -24.14
CA GLN A 38 3.57 -0.54 -24.11
C GLN A 38 3.30 -0.13 -22.66
N GLU A 39 2.80 -1.05 -21.83
CA GLU A 39 2.59 -0.79 -20.40
C GLU A 39 3.89 -0.48 -19.65
N ALA A 40 4.99 -1.15 -19.99
CA ALA A 40 6.32 -0.86 -19.43
C ALA A 40 6.91 0.48 -19.93
N ALA A 41 6.61 0.90 -21.16
CA ALA A 41 7.04 2.19 -21.69
C ALA A 41 6.23 3.36 -21.12
N ASP A 42 4.91 3.19 -20.96
CA ASP A 42 4.03 4.18 -20.35
C ASP A 42 4.38 4.39 -18.87
N THR A 43 4.70 3.31 -18.14
CA THR A 43 5.21 3.42 -16.76
C THR A 43 6.57 4.12 -16.70
N ALA A 44 7.48 3.87 -17.66
CA ALA A 44 8.75 4.57 -17.73
C ALA A 44 8.59 6.07 -18.04
N GLU A 45 7.64 6.45 -18.91
CA GLU A 45 7.34 7.85 -19.21
C GLU A 45 6.72 8.57 -18.01
N ILE A 46 5.78 7.93 -17.29
CA ILE A 46 5.20 8.46 -16.05
C ILE A 46 6.30 8.68 -15.00
N VAL A 47 7.22 7.73 -14.82
CA VAL A 47 8.36 7.87 -13.91
C VAL A 47 9.28 9.03 -14.33
N HIS A 48 9.51 9.22 -15.63
CA HIS A 48 10.38 10.27 -16.14
C HIS A 48 9.75 11.68 -16.04
N GLN A 49 8.43 11.79 -16.22
CA GLN A 49 7.67 13.03 -15.96
C GLN A 49 7.64 13.36 -14.47
N TRP A 50 7.47 12.37 -13.60
CA TRP A 50 7.51 12.54 -12.16
C TRP A 50 8.87 13.04 -11.66
N LYS A 51 9.97 12.50 -12.22
CA LYS A 51 11.33 12.92 -11.90
C LYS A 51 11.64 14.35 -12.35
N LYS A 52 11.11 14.79 -13.49
CA LYS A 52 11.22 16.20 -13.95
C LYS A 52 10.42 17.16 -13.06
N ASN A 53 9.25 16.76 -12.57
CA ASN A 53 8.42 17.61 -11.73
C ASN A 53 9.03 17.84 -10.33
N LYS A 54 9.71 16.84 -9.74
CA LYS A 54 10.45 17.01 -8.48
C LYS A 54 11.70 17.90 -8.59
N GLN A 55 12.22 18.15 -9.78
CA GLN A 55 13.46 18.92 -9.98
C GLN A 55 13.22 20.43 -10.20
N GLY A 56 11.96 20.86 -10.31
CA GLY A 56 11.57 22.27 -10.54
C GLY A 56 11.06 23.03 -9.31
N GLN A 57 11.03 22.43 -8.12
CA GLN A 57 10.49 23.09 -6.93
C GLN A 57 11.61 23.81 -6.15
N PRO A 58 11.63 25.17 -6.10
CA PRO A 58 12.63 25.89 -5.33
C PRO A 58 12.41 25.67 -3.84
N LYS A 59 13.47 25.23 -3.13
CA LYS A 59 13.58 25.30 -1.68
C LYS A 59 13.54 26.78 -1.27
N SER A 60 12.43 27.22 -0.68
CA SER A 60 12.38 28.49 0.05
C SER A 60 12.56 28.18 1.54
N SER A 61 13.66 28.69 2.09
CA SER A 61 13.94 28.72 3.52
C SER A 61 13.50 30.05 4.13
N THR A 62 13.11 29.98 5.40
CA THR A 62 13.25 31.02 6.44
C THR A 62 12.22 32.14 6.52
N ALA A 63 11.47 32.14 7.64
CA ALA A 63 11.28 33.34 8.45
C ALA A 63 10.96 32.94 9.91
N GLU A 64 11.93 33.19 10.78
CA GLU A 64 11.78 33.28 12.25
C GLU A 64 10.71 34.33 12.60
N ARG A 65 9.92 34.09 13.65
CA ARG A 65 9.17 35.16 14.29
C ARG A 65 9.25 35.02 15.81
N THR A 66 10.14 35.84 16.36
CA THR A 66 10.34 36.14 17.78
C THR A 66 9.21 37.03 18.32
N THR A 67 8.85 36.78 19.57
CA THR A 67 7.89 37.47 20.44
C THR A 67 8.43 38.78 21.02
N GLU A 68 7.58 39.80 21.20
CA GLU A 68 7.54 40.81 22.30
C GLU A 68 6.33 41.75 22.03
N GLU A 69 5.29 41.75 22.90
CA GLU A 69 4.91 42.78 23.92
C GLU A 69 4.39 44.12 23.30
N GLU A 70 3.29 44.79 23.69
CA GLU A 70 2.78 45.20 25.03
C GLU A 70 1.42 46.00 24.89
N LEU A 71 0.51 45.86 25.89
CA LEU A 71 -0.61 46.73 26.42
C LEU A 71 -1.70 47.35 25.48
N THR A 72 -2.99 47.54 25.85
CA THR A 72 -3.57 48.09 27.10
C THR A 72 -5.12 47.93 27.15
N ASP A 73 -5.65 47.59 28.34
CA ASP A 73 -6.81 48.10 29.11
C ASP A 73 -8.20 48.49 28.50
N GLY A 74 -9.27 48.21 29.27
CA GLY A 74 -10.46 49.08 29.30
C GLY A 74 -11.88 48.46 29.27
N ASP A 75 -12.47 48.31 30.45
CA ASP A 75 -13.89 48.50 30.82
C ASP A 75 -15.01 47.47 30.56
N THR A 76 -15.49 46.93 31.68
CA THR A 76 -16.87 46.50 31.96
C THR A 76 -17.63 47.68 32.59
N PRO A 77 -18.94 47.85 32.38
CA PRO A 77 -19.88 47.48 33.46
C PRO A 77 -21.21 46.87 32.98
N MET A 78 -21.75 45.98 33.83
CA MET A 78 -23.10 45.40 33.82
C MET A 78 -24.16 46.43 34.29
N PRO A 79 -25.48 46.21 34.10
CA PRO A 79 -26.24 45.35 35.05
C PRO A 79 -27.41 44.50 34.47
N ASP A 80 -27.64 43.38 35.16
CA ASP A 80 -28.84 42.58 35.47
C ASP A 80 -30.12 42.62 34.61
N ASP A 81 -30.61 41.44 34.22
CA ASP A 81 -31.85 40.92 34.81
C ASP A 81 -32.10 39.40 34.65
N THR A 82 -32.46 38.82 35.80
CA THR A 82 -32.98 37.51 36.21
C THR A 82 -33.89 36.74 35.22
N THR A 83 -33.73 35.40 35.11
CA THR A 83 -34.83 34.38 35.23
C THR A 83 -34.29 32.94 35.33
N THR A 84 -34.91 32.19 36.24
CA THR A 84 -34.61 30.90 36.88
C THR A 84 -34.80 29.63 36.04
N SER A 85 -34.09 28.58 36.46
CA SER A 85 -34.42 27.12 36.41
C SER A 85 -33.75 26.27 35.33
N SER A 86 -32.85 25.36 35.73
CA SER A 86 -33.17 23.92 35.81
C SER A 86 -31.92 23.07 36.11
N THR A 87 -32.00 22.38 37.24
CA THR A 87 -31.28 21.19 37.70
C THR A 87 -30.62 20.30 36.63
N ARG A 88 -29.29 20.10 36.74
CA ARG A 88 -28.65 18.77 36.72
C ARG A 88 -27.20 18.85 37.21
N GLU A 89 -26.93 18.30 38.39
CA GLU A 89 -25.58 18.01 38.84
C GLU A 89 -24.90 17.08 37.83
N THR A 90 -23.89 17.60 37.14
CA THR A 90 -22.89 16.79 36.45
C THR A 90 -21.56 17.14 37.10
N ALA A 91 -21.03 16.22 37.90
CA ALA A 91 -19.69 16.30 38.45
C ALA A 91 -18.67 16.26 37.31
N ALA A 92 -18.32 17.43 36.78
CA ALA A 92 -17.18 17.62 35.91
C ALA A 92 -15.92 17.47 36.75
N LYS A 93 -15.36 16.26 36.77
CA LYS A 93 -13.99 16.06 37.23
C LYS A 93 -13.06 16.60 36.14
N THR A 94 -12.65 17.84 36.31
CA THR A 94 -11.50 18.45 35.63
C THR A 94 -10.29 17.56 35.85
N ILE A 95 -9.98 16.71 34.87
CA ILE A 95 -8.67 16.07 34.75
C ILE A 95 -7.93 16.91 33.73
N ASP A 96 -7.23 17.91 34.26
CA ASP A 96 -6.08 18.50 33.62
C ASP A 96 -5.05 17.39 33.36
N ARG A 97 -4.95 17.00 32.10
CA ARG A 97 -3.88 16.12 31.61
C ARG A 97 -3.32 16.75 30.35
N THR A 98 -2.69 17.90 30.53
CA THR A 98 -1.49 18.26 29.78
C THR A 98 -0.43 17.18 30.00
N LYS A 99 -0.63 15.99 29.41
CA LYS A 99 0.48 15.11 29.11
C LYS A 99 1.09 15.68 27.84
N SER A 100 2.03 16.59 28.06
CA SER A 100 3.07 16.92 27.11
C SER A 100 3.45 15.64 26.38
N ILE A 101 3.18 15.59 25.08
CA ILE A 101 3.87 14.66 24.20
C ILE A 101 5.31 15.16 24.28
N GLU A 102 6.10 14.53 25.16
CA GLU A 102 7.54 14.51 25.00
C GLU A 102 7.76 13.94 23.60
N THR A 103 7.87 14.83 22.61
CA THR A 103 8.79 14.62 21.52
C THR A 103 10.13 14.41 22.18
N ASP A 104 10.45 13.15 22.47
CA ASP A 104 11.82 12.71 22.61
C ASP A 104 12.53 13.27 21.39
N ALA A 105 13.24 14.37 21.60
CA ALA A 105 14.22 14.85 20.68
C ALA A 105 15.24 13.73 20.63
N VAL A 106 15.05 12.82 19.67
CA VAL A 106 15.96 11.74 19.34
C VAL A 106 17.31 12.41 19.22
N SER A 107 18.16 12.16 20.22
CA SER A 107 19.56 12.53 20.21
C SER A 107 20.09 12.20 18.83
N ALA A 108 20.76 13.15 18.19
CA ALA A 108 21.38 12.97 16.87
C ALA A 108 22.61 12.03 16.95
N ASP A 109 22.49 10.95 17.73
CA ASP A 109 23.26 9.75 17.52
C ASP A 109 23.00 9.33 16.08
N ALA A 110 24.09 9.19 15.33
CA ALA A 110 24.06 8.78 13.94
C ALA A 110 23.23 7.49 13.84
N MET A 111 22.00 7.62 13.34
CA MET A 111 21.12 6.48 13.14
C MET A 111 21.85 5.51 12.21
N ASP A 112 21.94 4.26 12.65
CA ASP A 112 22.56 3.18 11.90
C ASP A 112 21.94 3.12 10.48
N PRO A 113 22.73 3.25 9.41
CA PRO A 113 22.23 3.24 8.05
C PRO A 113 21.49 1.95 7.70
N SER A 114 21.76 0.84 8.40
CA SER A 114 21.01 -0.42 8.24
C SER A 114 19.56 -0.33 8.71
N LYS A 115 19.22 0.69 9.52
CA LYS A 115 17.86 0.95 10.02
C LYS A 115 17.08 1.95 9.18
N MET A 116 17.63 2.40 8.05
CA MET A 116 17.02 3.37 7.17
C MET A 116 16.44 2.73 5.91
N SER A 117 15.29 3.22 5.49
CA SER A 117 14.67 2.89 4.21
C SER A 117 15.64 3.09 3.05
N ARG A 118 15.88 2.03 2.28
CA ARG A 118 16.58 2.13 0.98
C ARG A 118 15.81 2.97 -0.05
N PHE A 119 14.51 3.15 0.15
CA PHE A 119 13.63 3.95 -0.71
C PHE A 119 13.41 5.39 -0.20
N GLY A 120 14.07 5.78 0.89
CA GLY A 120 13.99 7.15 1.42
C GLY A 120 12.75 7.46 2.25
N LEU A 121 12.04 6.44 2.75
CA LEU A 121 10.86 6.57 3.63
C LEU A 121 11.22 6.86 5.11
N GLY A 122 12.50 7.12 5.40
CA GLY A 122 13.02 7.33 6.77
C GLY A 122 13.31 6.02 7.52
N PRO A 123 13.45 6.08 8.85
CA PRO A 123 13.76 4.91 9.68
C PRO A 123 12.70 3.81 9.52
N TYR A 124 13.13 2.55 9.57
CA TYR A 124 12.23 1.43 9.64
C TYR A 124 11.47 1.41 10.97
N PRO A 125 10.15 1.16 10.98
CA PRO A 125 9.42 0.98 12.23
C PRO A 125 9.89 -0.31 12.92
N GLU A 126 9.71 -0.36 14.24
CA GLU A 126 10.01 -1.56 15.02
C GLU A 126 9.11 -2.72 14.58
N ILE A 127 9.75 -3.86 14.28
CA ILE A 127 9.04 -5.07 13.89
C ILE A 127 8.42 -5.70 15.15
N PRO A 128 7.15 -6.13 15.12
CA PRO A 128 6.53 -6.85 16.22
C PRO A 128 7.35 -8.06 16.66
N LYS A 129 7.52 -8.25 17.97
CA LYS A 129 8.44 -9.24 18.53
C LYS A 129 8.10 -10.67 18.10
N GLU A 130 6.83 -10.94 17.89
CA GLU A 130 6.30 -12.20 17.37
C GLU A 130 6.70 -12.50 15.91
N TRP A 131 7.12 -11.49 15.13
CA TRP A 131 7.55 -11.66 13.74
C TRP A 131 9.07 -11.75 13.58
N ASN A 132 9.84 -11.67 14.66
CA ASN A 132 11.31 -11.75 14.69
C ASN A 132 11.90 -13.08 14.17
N LEU A 133 11.10 -13.93 13.55
CA LEU A 133 11.51 -15.15 12.87
C LEU A 133 12.00 -14.89 11.43
N ILE A 134 11.78 -13.69 10.88
CA ILE A 134 12.20 -13.34 9.52
C ILE A 134 13.50 -12.53 9.60
N PRO A 135 14.69 -13.16 9.49
CA PRO A 135 15.93 -12.42 9.33
C PRO A 135 15.81 -11.51 8.11
N ASN A 136 16.35 -10.31 8.22
CA ASN A 136 16.39 -9.34 7.12
C ASN A 136 15.01 -8.96 6.56
N TYR A 137 13.98 -8.87 7.42
CA TYR A 137 12.60 -8.52 7.05
C TYR A 137 12.49 -7.32 6.09
N TRP A 138 13.32 -6.30 6.24
CA TRP A 138 13.30 -5.11 5.39
C TRP A 138 14.06 -5.27 4.07
N GLU A 139 14.99 -6.23 3.98
CA GLU A 139 15.75 -6.49 2.75
C GLU A 139 14.91 -7.22 1.70
N THR A 140 13.82 -7.90 2.12
CA THR A 140 12.92 -8.64 1.22
C THR A 140 12.00 -7.75 0.41
N ALA A 141 11.84 -6.46 0.76
CA ALA A 141 10.97 -5.53 0.05
C ALA A 141 11.61 -5.07 -1.28
N GLU A 142 11.33 -5.73 -2.40
CA GLU A 142 11.91 -5.50 -3.73
C GLU A 142 11.51 -4.14 -4.33
N SER A 143 10.41 -3.55 -3.86
CA SER A 143 9.90 -2.26 -4.34
C SER A 143 9.46 -1.32 -3.21
N ILE A 144 9.33 -0.02 -3.53
CA ILE A 144 8.77 0.96 -2.60
C ILE A 144 7.34 0.59 -2.17
N GLY A 145 6.54 0.00 -3.06
CA GLY A 145 5.19 -0.48 -2.75
C GLY A 145 5.21 -1.57 -1.69
N GLU A 146 6.14 -2.52 -1.80
CA GLU A 146 6.31 -3.58 -0.80
C GLU A 146 6.77 -3.03 0.55
N GLU A 147 7.71 -2.08 0.58
CA GLU A 147 8.10 -1.45 1.84
C GLU A 147 6.92 -0.69 2.48
N LEU A 148 6.12 0.02 1.69
CA LEU A 148 4.90 0.70 2.17
C LEU A 148 3.90 -0.30 2.74
N LEU A 149 3.67 -1.43 2.06
CA LEU A 149 2.82 -2.51 2.56
C LEU A 149 3.32 -3.05 3.90
N TYR A 150 4.63 -3.28 4.04
CA TYR A 150 5.22 -3.75 5.29
C TYR A 150 5.03 -2.74 6.42
N ARG A 151 5.32 -1.46 6.17
CA ARG A 151 5.12 -0.38 7.14
C ARG A 151 3.65 -0.28 7.57
N VAL A 152 2.72 -0.33 6.62
CA VAL A 152 1.27 -0.30 6.90
C VAL A 152 0.85 -1.50 7.73
N THR A 153 1.36 -2.68 7.39
CA THR A 153 1.07 -3.93 8.10
C THR A 153 1.56 -3.88 9.55
N ILE A 154 2.76 -3.32 9.79
CA ILE A 154 3.29 -3.09 11.14
C ILE A 154 2.44 -2.07 11.91
N LYS A 155 2.08 -0.94 11.27
CA LYS A 155 1.25 0.09 11.91
C LYS A 155 -0.12 -0.47 12.31
N MET A 156 -0.80 -1.18 11.41
CA MET A 156 -2.07 -1.85 11.69
C MET A 156 -1.96 -2.87 12.83
N HIS A 157 -0.83 -3.59 12.90
CA HIS A 157 -0.59 -4.50 14.00
C HIS A 157 -0.44 -3.77 15.33
N ASN A 158 0.37 -2.70 15.38
CA ASN A 158 0.60 -1.92 16.59
C ASN A 158 -0.66 -1.19 17.08
N GLU A 159 -1.54 -0.79 16.17
CA GLU A 159 -2.86 -0.20 16.48
C GLU A 159 -3.90 -1.26 16.93
N GLY A 160 -3.55 -2.56 16.89
CA GLY A 160 -4.48 -3.65 17.18
C GLY A 160 -5.57 -3.82 16.11
N THR A 161 -5.46 -3.14 14.98
CA THR A 161 -6.43 -3.21 13.87
C THR A 161 -6.15 -4.40 12.94
N ARG A 162 -5.00 -5.05 13.04
CA ARG A 162 -4.70 -6.27 12.26
C ARG A 162 -5.64 -7.44 12.55
N SER A 163 -6.27 -7.53 13.72
CA SER A 163 -7.34 -8.52 13.96
C SER A 163 -8.67 -8.13 13.30
N LYS A 164 -8.80 -6.87 12.86
CA LYS A 164 -9.92 -6.35 12.06
C LYS A 164 -9.68 -6.57 10.57
N TYR A 165 -8.43 -6.47 10.11
CA TYR A 165 -8.02 -6.61 8.71
C TYR A 165 -7.24 -7.91 8.50
N GLY A 166 -7.82 -8.88 7.80
CA GLY A 166 -7.16 -10.18 7.70
C GLY A 166 -6.15 -10.28 6.57
N SER A 167 -6.49 -9.74 5.40
CA SER A 167 -5.60 -9.71 4.25
C SER A 167 -5.28 -8.27 3.86
N VAL A 168 -3.99 -7.96 3.73
CA VAL A 168 -3.48 -6.67 3.25
C VAL A 168 -2.68 -6.92 1.98
N GLY A 169 -2.93 -6.14 0.94
CA GLY A 169 -2.24 -6.25 -0.34
C GLY A 169 -2.02 -4.89 -1.00
N ILE A 170 -1.25 -4.86 -2.07
CA ILE A 170 -1.03 -3.66 -2.88
C ILE A 170 -1.86 -3.79 -4.15
N ASN A 171 -2.51 -2.70 -4.54
CA ASN A 171 -3.04 -2.58 -5.89
C ASN A 171 -1.87 -2.36 -6.87
N PRO A 172 -1.62 -3.27 -7.83
CA PRO A 172 -0.44 -3.21 -8.68
C PRO A 172 -0.41 -1.96 -9.58
N THR A 173 -1.58 -1.38 -9.89
CA THR A 173 -1.70 -0.22 -10.77
C THR A 173 -1.57 1.11 -10.01
N THR A 174 -2.16 1.21 -8.82
CA THR A 174 -2.29 2.50 -8.11
C THR A 174 -1.33 2.64 -6.93
N LEU A 175 -0.62 1.58 -6.53
CA LEU A 175 0.17 1.49 -5.29
C LEU A 175 -0.63 1.76 -4.01
N LEU A 176 -1.96 1.83 -4.09
CA LEU A 176 -2.81 1.92 -2.91
C LEU A 176 -2.79 0.59 -2.17
N ILE A 177 -2.88 0.68 -0.84
CA ILE A 177 -2.98 -0.50 0.00
C ILE A 177 -4.44 -0.88 0.14
N ILE A 178 -4.72 -2.15 -0.08
CA ILE A 178 -6.03 -2.77 0.11
C ILE A 178 -5.97 -3.54 1.43
N ALA A 179 -6.87 -3.23 2.36
CA ALA A 179 -7.03 -4.00 3.59
C ALA A 179 -8.48 -4.49 3.72
N VAL A 180 -8.67 -5.82 3.73
CA VAL A 180 -10.01 -6.41 3.79
C VAL A 180 -10.41 -6.63 5.24
N GLU A 181 -11.47 -5.95 5.67
CA GLU A 181 -12.05 -6.11 7.01
C GLU A 181 -12.75 -7.47 7.17
N ARG A 182 -12.81 -7.96 8.41
CA ARG A 182 -13.63 -9.10 8.79
C ARG A 182 -15.09 -8.88 8.39
N GLY A 183 -15.74 -9.94 7.92
CA GLY A 183 -17.08 -9.91 7.34
C GLY A 183 -17.12 -9.33 5.93
N SER A 184 -15.97 -9.07 5.30
CA SER A 184 -15.88 -8.59 3.91
C SER A 184 -15.04 -9.50 3.04
N VAL A 185 -15.33 -9.52 1.75
CA VAL A 185 -14.54 -10.21 0.73
C VAL A 185 -14.38 -9.31 -0.49
N LEU A 186 -13.13 -9.11 -0.90
CA LEU A 186 -12.81 -8.56 -2.20
C LEU A 186 -12.78 -9.71 -3.20
N ILE A 187 -13.50 -9.57 -4.31
CA ILE A 187 -13.43 -10.50 -5.44
C ILE A 187 -12.99 -9.74 -6.68
N GLU A 188 -12.15 -10.39 -7.47
CA GLU A 188 -11.86 -9.97 -8.83
C GLU A 188 -12.35 -11.06 -9.78
N THR A 189 -13.07 -10.61 -10.80
CA THR A 189 -13.82 -11.47 -11.70
C THR A 189 -13.36 -11.28 -13.13
N GLU A 190 -13.34 -12.38 -13.88
CA GLU A 190 -13.17 -12.41 -15.33
C GLU A 190 -14.42 -13.02 -15.97
N ILE A 191 -14.68 -12.68 -17.23
CA ILE A 191 -15.73 -13.34 -18.03
C ILE A 191 -15.03 -14.42 -18.85
N ASP A 192 -15.46 -15.67 -18.69
CA ASP A 192 -14.88 -16.80 -19.41
C ASP A 192 -15.35 -16.87 -20.88
N GLU A 193 -14.82 -17.82 -21.65
CA GLU A 193 -15.17 -18.04 -23.06
C GLU A 193 -16.67 -18.32 -23.29
N ASN A 194 -17.39 -18.77 -22.26
CA ASN A 194 -18.82 -19.05 -22.30
C ASN A 194 -19.68 -17.85 -21.87
N GLY A 195 -19.05 -16.73 -21.49
CA GLY A 195 -19.74 -15.56 -20.95
C GLY A 195 -20.12 -15.69 -19.46
N GLU A 196 -19.60 -16.68 -18.73
CA GLU A 196 -19.83 -16.82 -17.29
C GLU A 196 -18.83 -15.98 -16.48
N GLU A 197 -19.31 -15.30 -15.44
CA GLU A 197 -18.47 -14.60 -14.46
C GLU A 197 -17.75 -15.61 -13.57
N ARG A 198 -16.42 -15.61 -13.61
CA ARG A 198 -15.54 -16.46 -12.80
C ARG A 198 -14.71 -15.60 -11.86
N ILE A 199 -14.64 -16.00 -10.59
CA ILE A 199 -13.72 -15.40 -9.63
C ILE A 199 -12.33 -16.01 -9.86
N TYR A 200 -11.36 -15.19 -10.24
CA TYR A 200 -9.96 -15.61 -10.37
C TYR A 200 -9.11 -15.23 -9.16
N ARG A 201 -9.55 -14.22 -8.39
CA ARG A 201 -8.90 -13.81 -7.14
C ARG A 201 -9.95 -13.45 -6.10
N ASN A 202 -9.74 -13.93 -4.88
CA ASN A 202 -10.52 -13.58 -3.72
C ASN A 202 -9.59 -13.23 -2.54
N LEU A 203 -9.91 -12.15 -1.83
CA LEU A 203 -9.16 -11.67 -0.68
C LEU A 203 -10.14 -11.43 0.47
N ALA A 204 -9.96 -12.09 1.59
CA ALA A 204 -10.82 -11.97 2.78
C ALA A 204 -10.01 -12.20 4.06
N HIS A 205 -10.65 -12.02 5.21
CA HIS A 205 -10.02 -12.37 6.48
C HIS A 205 -9.84 -13.89 6.60
N PRO A 206 -8.72 -14.41 7.15
CA PRO A 206 -8.50 -15.86 7.32
C PRO A 206 -9.66 -16.58 8.00
N ASP A 207 -10.21 -16.01 9.08
CA ASP A 207 -11.38 -16.55 9.78
C ASP A 207 -12.67 -16.61 8.95
N ASP A 208 -12.76 -15.84 7.85
CA ASP A 208 -13.95 -15.78 6.98
C ASP A 208 -13.77 -16.63 5.71
N LEU A 209 -12.57 -17.18 5.48
CA LEU A 209 -12.26 -18.05 4.36
C LEU A 209 -12.55 -19.51 4.74
N SER A 210 -13.67 -20.05 4.24
CA SER A 210 -13.96 -21.49 4.34
C SER A 210 -13.44 -22.30 3.12
N GLY A 211 -12.81 -21.64 2.14
CA GLY A 211 -12.32 -22.26 0.91
C GLY A 211 -12.02 -21.23 -0.19
N ILE A 212 -11.73 -21.73 -1.40
CA ILE A 212 -11.55 -20.91 -2.60
C ILE A 212 -12.92 -20.71 -3.25
N TYR A 213 -13.37 -19.46 -3.37
CA TYR A 213 -14.58 -19.12 -4.11
C TYR A 213 -14.22 -18.93 -5.59
N THR A 214 -14.76 -19.76 -6.47
CA THR A 214 -14.60 -19.66 -7.92
C THR A 214 -15.82 -19.03 -8.60
N ARG A 215 -16.96 -18.97 -7.88
CA ARG A 215 -18.21 -18.35 -8.35
C ARG A 215 -18.84 -17.51 -7.25
N ARG A 216 -19.54 -16.44 -7.63
CA ARG A 216 -20.21 -15.53 -6.68
C ARG A 216 -21.24 -16.21 -5.78
N SER A 217 -21.91 -17.24 -6.29
CA SER A 217 -22.88 -18.05 -5.53
C SER A 217 -22.29 -18.89 -4.40
N GLN A 218 -20.96 -19.10 -4.39
CA GLN A 218 -20.27 -19.83 -3.33
C GLN A 218 -19.91 -18.94 -2.13
N ILE A 219 -19.98 -17.62 -2.29
CA ILE A 219 -19.65 -16.66 -1.24
C ILE A 219 -20.77 -16.72 -0.18
N PRO A 220 -20.44 -16.99 1.10
CA PRO A 220 -21.43 -16.97 2.17
C PRO A 220 -22.18 -15.64 2.23
N SER A 221 -23.49 -15.68 2.42
CA SER A 221 -24.37 -14.50 2.39
C SER A 221 -24.10 -13.48 3.51
N HIS A 222 -23.38 -13.86 4.56
CA HIS A 222 -22.98 -12.96 5.65
C HIS A 222 -21.76 -12.10 5.30
N LEU A 223 -21.04 -12.40 4.20
CA LEU A 223 -19.90 -11.62 3.77
C LEU A 223 -20.34 -10.49 2.85
N LYS A 224 -19.90 -9.27 3.14
CA LYS A 224 -20.05 -8.11 2.28
C LYS A 224 -19.03 -8.20 1.14
N ILE A 225 -19.50 -8.27 -0.10
CA ILE A 225 -18.62 -8.10 -1.27
C ILE A 225 -18.21 -6.64 -1.35
N VAL A 226 -16.91 -6.38 -1.38
CA VAL A 226 -16.32 -5.03 -1.45
C VAL A 226 -15.45 -4.89 -2.70
N THR A 227 -15.30 -3.66 -3.17
CA THR A 227 -14.46 -3.30 -4.31
C THR A 227 -13.17 -2.62 -3.85
N PRO A 228 -12.08 -2.62 -4.66
CA PRO A 228 -10.86 -1.91 -4.30
C PRO A 228 -11.10 -0.43 -4.01
N ALA A 229 -12.02 0.23 -4.72
CA ALA A 229 -12.34 1.64 -4.49
C ALA A 229 -12.92 1.93 -3.10
N GLU A 230 -13.56 0.95 -2.45
CA GLU A 230 -14.15 1.11 -1.11
C GLU A 230 -13.13 0.89 0.02
N ILE A 231 -12.09 0.11 -0.23
CA ILE A 231 -11.17 -0.39 0.82
C ILE A 231 -9.70 -0.04 0.58
N ALA A 232 -9.37 0.51 -0.58
CA ALA A 232 -8.03 0.97 -0.89
C ALA A 232 -7.81 2.35 -0.26
N PHE A 233 -6.63 2.54 0.33
CA PHE A 233 -6.22 3.82 0.90
C PHE A 233 -4.78 4.15 0.54
N ASP A 234 -4.44 5.44 0.64
CA ASP A 234 -3.11 5.93 0.38
C ASP A 234 -2.17 5.55 1.54
N PRO A 235 -1.12 4.75 1.31
CA PRO A 235 -0.21 4.36 2.37
C PRO A 235 0.56 5.53 2.96
N TYR A 236 0.87 6.58 2.19
CA TYR A 236 1.62 7.73 2.69
C TYR A 236 0.81 8.53 3.70
N GLU A 237 -0.46 8.78 3.38
CA GLU A 237 -1.40 9.44 4.28
C GLU A 237 -1.63 8.61 5.54
N TYR A 238 -1.91 7.30 5.38
CA TYR A 238 -2.11 6.42 6.53
C TYR A 238 -0.88 6.33 7.42
N LEU A 239 0.33 6.30 6.86
CA LEU A 239 1.58 6.26 7.63
C LEU A 239 1.98 7.62 8.21
N GLY A 240 1.45 8.73 7.68
CA GLY A 240 1.86 10.08 8.05
C GLY A 240 3.25 10.46 7.53
N ILE A 241 3.63 9.96 6.35
CA ILE A 241 4.94 10.20 5.72
C ILE A 241 4.80 10.92 4.37
N SER A 242 5.84 11.63 3.94
CA SER A 242 5.84 12.39 2.68
C SER A 242 6.09 11.51 1.45
N LYS A 243 5.52 11.90 0.30
CA LYS A 243 5.70 11.28 -1.03
C LYS A 243 6.96 11.72 -1.78
#